data_AF-A0A8T1WVM2-F1
#
_entry.id   AF-A0A8T1WVM2-F1
#
_cell.length_a   1.000
_cell.length_b   1.000
_cell.length_c   1.000
_cell.angle_alpha   90.00
_cell.angle_beta   90.00
_cell.angle_gamma   90.00
#
_symmetry.space_group_name_H-M   'P 1'
#
loop_
_entity.id
_entity.type
_entity.pdbx_description
1 polymer ?
#
loop_
_entity_poly.entity_id
_entity_poly.type
_entity_poly.pdbx_seq_one_letter_code
_entity_poly.pdbx_strand_id
1 'polypeptide(L)'
;MAEINRLREHLGRLDEKLGTTSSLPNADDVANLSEDHKTMLRSLVQSKSREVRTRRAALLEAVSECVHLAQELQIEAAYVFSAELDARLKKRDLSVDMIQKIAERTVELRDLKTKREAHLAEMHGEIQRLWRELEVPEKDRERFQTTIHGIGKASLASCEAELGRLQRHHKRFSAITIQVTSLREVITKHWDLLGYSPNAREYFAEMMNTADSDLSYKVFRSHEKEAERLKRHLFGMRILTNYVIKREDIAQARADNAVPDEKLRVRIDRDLPRYTAILNERIEKWQKETGLVFCWNGIVHV
;
A
#
# COMPACT_ATOMS: atom_id res chain seq x y z
N MET A 1 77.94 1.19 6.71
CA MET A 1 77.29 1.65 5.46
C MET A 1 76.19 0.71 4.96
N ALA A 2 76.45 -0.58 4.70
CA ALA A 2 75.43 -1.50 4.16
C ALA A 2 74.15 -1.63 5.04
N GLU A 3 74.28 -1.69 6.37
CA GLU A 3 73.13 -1.80 7.28
C GLU A 3 72.27 -0.53 7.30
N ILE A 4 72.90 0.65 7.28
CA ILE A 4 72.19 1.94 7.26
C ILE A 4 71.36 2.07 5.98
N ASN A 5 71.91 1.68 4.83
CA ASN A 5 71.17 1.67 3.56
C ASN A 5 69.97 0.72 3.61
N ARG A 6 70.13 -0.49 4.19
CA ARG A 6 69.01 -1.43 4.39
C ARG A 6 67.90 -0.85 5.27
N LEU A 7 68.26 -0.18 6.37
CA LEU A 7 67.28 0.46 7.26
C LEU A 7 66.55 1.61 6.58
N ARG A 8 67.26 2.43 5.79
CA ARG A 8 66.66 3.51 4.99
C ARG A 8 65.71 3.00 3.92
N GLU A 9 66.10 1.96 3.17
CA GLU A 9 65.23 1.30 2.19
C GLU A 9 63.98 0.71 2.86
N HIS A 10 64.12 0.07 4.02
CA HIS A 10 62.98 -0.46 4.77
C HIS A 10 62.06 0.66 5.23
N LEU A 11 62.60 1.74 5.79
CA LEU A 11 61.83 2.91 6.22
C LEU A 11 61.06 3.52 5.05
N GLY A 12 61.70 3.69 3.88
CA GLY A 12 61.04 4.18 2.66
C GLY A 12 59.86 3.32 2.21
N ARG A 13 59.99 1.98 2.26
CA ARG A 13 58.88 1.06 1.96
C ARG A 13 57.73 1.14 2.97
N LEU A 14 58.03 1.41 4.25
CA LEU A 14 57.00 1.60 5.28
C LEU A 14 56.27 2.92 5.08
N ASP A 15 57.02 3.98 4.77
CA ASP A 15 56.50 5.32 4.47
C ASP A 15 55.61 5.33 3.23
N GLU A 16 56.02 4.65 2.16
CA GLU A 16 55.21 4.49 0.94
C GLU A 16 53.86 3.84 1.25
N LYS A 17 53.84 2.77 2.05
CA LYS A 17 52.58 2.10 2.46
C LYS A 17 51.71 3.01 3.32
N LEU A 18 52.31 3.78 4.22
CA LEU A 18 51.58 4.65 5.16
C LEU A 18 51.17 5.98 4.52
N GLY A 19 51.65 6.29 3.31
CA GLY A 19 51.52 7.61 2.70
C GLY A 19 52.21 8.70 3.52
N THR A 20 53.31 8.37 4.21
CA THR A 20 54.09 9.30 5.05
C THR A 20 55.49 9.53 4.50
N THR A 21 56.23 10.46 5.11
CA THR A 21 57.64 10.69 4.79
C THR A 21 58.41 10.91 6.09
N SER A 22 59.41 10.08 6.35
CA SER A 22 60.28 10.23 7.51
C SER A 22 61.42 11.20 7.21
N SER A 23 61.59 12.22 8.05
CA SER A 23 62.71 13.17 7.95
C SER A 23 64.01 12.51 8.42
N LEU A 24 65.02 12.48 7.55
CA LEU A 24 66.35 11.94 7.85
C LEU A 24 67.43 13.05 7.86
N PRO A 25 68.46 12.97 8.73
CA PRO A 25 69.59 13.89 8.69
C PRO A 25 70.38 13.79 7.37
N ASN A 26 70.94 14.92 6.90
CA ASN A 26 71.75 14.98 5.68
C ASN A 26 72.98 14.07 5.76
N ALA A 27 73.38 13.51 4.61
CA ALA A 27 74.44 12.50 4.53
C ALA A 27 75.83 13.00 4.98
N ASP A 28 76.06 14.31 4.95
CA ASP A 28 77.35 14.93 5.30
C ASP A 28 77.62 15.00 6.81
N ASP A 29 76.59 14.92 7.66
CA ASP A 29 76.71 14.94 9.13
C ASP A 29 77.00 13.56 9.75
N VAL A 30 77.06 12.50 8.94
CA VAL A 30 77.03 11.10 9.38
C VAL A 30 78.39 10.55 9.80
N ALA A 31 79.49 11.28 9.53
CA ALA A 31 80.85 10.80 9.75
C ALA A 31 81.22 10.53 11.24
N ASN A 32 80.49 11.13 12.20
CA ASN A 32 80.79 11.04 13.64
C ASN A 32 79.71 10.35 14.51
N LEU A 33 78.62 9.81 13.94
CA LEU A 33 77.45 9.30 14.70
C LEU A 33 76.98 7.89 14.28
N SER A 34 77.88 6.99 13.88
CA SER A 34 77.49 5.71 13.26
C SER A 34 76.53 4.86 14.10
N GLU A 35 76.71 4.75 15.43
CA GLU A 35 75.83 3.91 16.26
C GLU A 35 74.55 4.62 16.71
N ASP A 36 74.62 5.90 17.10
CA ASP A 36 73.43 6.68 17.50
C ASP A 36 72.46 6.91 16.32
N HIS A 37 72.98 7.10 15.11
CA HIS A 37 72.16 7.18 13.91
C HIS A 37 71.50 5.84 13.57
N LYS A 38 72.20 4.71 13.76
CA LYS A 38 71.60 3.38 13.58
C LYS A 38 70.50 3.12 14.60
N THR A 39 70.69 3.46 15.87
CA THR A 39 69.66 3.28 16.91
C THR A 39 68.42 4.14 16.63
N MET A 40 68.60 5.39 16.19
CA MET A 40 67.50 6.26 15.74
C MET A 40 66.73 5.63 14.55
N LEU A 41 67.43 5.16 13.52
CA LEU A 41 66.81 4.51 12.36
C LEU A 41 66.07 3.23 12.74
N ARG A 42 66.63 2.40 13.63
CA ARG A 42 65.97 1.20 14.15
C ARG A 42 64.68 1.55 14.90
N SER A 43 64.71 2.60 15.73
CA SER A 43 63.53 3.10 16.45
C SER A 43 62.43 3.60 15.50
N LEU A 44 62.79 4.39 14.48
CA LEU A 44 61.85 4.86 13.45
C LEU A 44 61.22 3.69 12.68
N VAL A 45 62.04 2.74 12.22
CA VAL A 45 61.56 1.52 11.53
C VAL A 45 60.63 0.71 12.44
N GLN A 46 60.97 0.55 13.72
CA GLN A 46 60.13 -0.17 14.68
C GLN A 46 58.77 0.53 14.89
N SER A 47 58.80 1.86 15.06
CA SER A 47 57.59 2.68 15.21
C SER A 47 56.69 2.57 13.98
N LYS A 48 57.23 2.80 12.78
CA LYS A 48 56.52 2.68 11.50
C LYS A 48 56.01 1.26 11.25
N SER A 49 56.76 0.24 11.65
CA SER A 49 56.33 -1.16 11.56
C SER A 49 55.17 -1.48 12.51
N ARG A 50 55.10 -0.84 13.69
CA ARG A 50 53.94 -0.92 14.58
C ARG A 50 52.74 -0.22 13.96
N GLU A 51 52.94 0.98 13.42
CA GLU A 51 51.90 1.76 12.74
C GLU A 51 51.29 1.00 11.56
N VAL A 52 52.12 0.41 10.68
CA VAL A 52 51.67 -0.45 9.58
C VAL A 52 50.81 -1.61 10.08
N ARG A 53 51.20 -2.27 11.19
CA ARG A 53 50.41 -3.36 11.76
C ARG A 53 49.04 -2.88 12.25
N THR A 54 49.00 -1.77 12.98
CA THR A 54 47.77 -1.18 13.48
C THR A 54 46.84 -0.76 12.35
N ARG A 55 47.35 0.03 11.38
CA ARG A 55 46.54 0.50 10.24
C ARG A 55 46.06 -0.62 9.35
N ARG A 56 46.88 -1.65 9.14
CA ARG A 56 46.47 -2.86 8.39
C ARG A 56 45.34 -3.60 9.09
N ALA A 57 45.40 -3.75 10.41
CA ALA A 57 44.33 -4.39 11.18
C ALA A 57 43.02 -3.59 11.03
N ALA A 58 43.07 -2.27 11.25
CA ALA A 58 41.90 -1.40 11.12
C ALA A 58 41.30 -1.41 9.70
N LEU A 59 42.14 -1.38 8.67
CA LEU A 59 41.68 -1.46 7.28
C LEU A 59 41.01 -2.80 6.98
N LEU A 60 41.58 -3.92 7.43
CA LEU A 60 41.01 -5.24 7.20
C LEU A 60 39.66 -5.41 7.91
N GLU A 61 39.54 -4.89 9.13
CA GLU A 61 38.29 -4.87 9.89
C GLU A 61 37.21 -4.04 9.17
N ALA A 62 37.54 -2.81 8.78
CA ALA A 62 36.59 -1.94 8.08
C ALA A 62 36.17 -2.49 6.71
N VAL A 63 37.09 -3.08 5.95
CA VAL A 63 36.77 -3.75 4.67
C VAL A 63 35.87 -4.98 4.91
N SER A 64 36.17 -5.79 5.92
CA SER A 64 35.35 -6.95 6.27
C SER A 64 33.92 -6.54 6.62
N GLU A 65 33.77 -5.47 7.40
CA GLU A 65 32.46 -4.95 7.76
C GLU A 65 31.70 -4.41 6.53
N CYS A 66 32.36 -3.61 5.69
CA CYS A 66 31.78 -3.13 4.43
C CYS A 66 31.25 -4.28 3.56
N VAL A 67 32.05 -5.33 3.38
CA VAL A 67 31.67 -6.50 2.58
C VAL A 67 30.50 -7.23 3.20
N HIS A 68 30.48 -7.40 4.53
CA HIS A 68 29.36 -8.04 5.23
C HIS A 68 28.06 -7.24 5.09
N LEU A 69 28.09 -5.92 5.32
CA LEU A 69 26.94 -5.05 5.13
C LEU A 69 26.43 -5.08 3.69
N ALA A 70 27.35 -5.06 2.71
CA ALA A 70 26.99 -5.17 1.30
C ALA A 70 26.30 -6.50 0.97
N GLN A 71 26.76 -7.61 1.55
CA GLN A 71 26.14 -8.92 1.38
C GLN A 71 24.71 -8.95 1.95
N GLU A 72 24.50 -8.43 3.16
CA GLU A 72 23.16 -8.32 3.77
C GLU A 72 22.22 -7.45 2.91
N LEU A 73 22.74 -6.36 2.36
CA LEU A 73 22.04 -5.47 1.45
C LEU A 73 21.88 -6.02 0.03
N GLN A 74 22.46 -7.20 -0.25
CA GLN A 74 22.53 -7.83 -1.57
C GLN A 74 23.08 -6.89 -2.65
N ILE A 75 24.13 -6.13 -2.31
CA ILE A 75 24.90 -5.32 -3.25
C ILE A 75 25.94 -6.24 -3.90
N GLU A 76 26.02 -6.23 -5.23
CA GLU A 76 27.02 -7.05 -5.93
C GLU A 76 28.44 -6.60 -5.56
N ALA A 77 29.35 -7.58 -5.44
CA ALA A 77 30.73 -7.34 -5.02
C ALA A 77 31.44 -6.24 -5.82
N ALA A 78 31.13 -6.12 -7.12
CA ALA A 78 31.71 -5.13 -8.02
C ALA A 78 31.30 -3.66 -7.70
N TYR A 79 30.28 -3.46 -6.87
CA TYR A 79 29.77 -2.13 -6.50
C TYR A 79 29.96 -1.80 -5.01
N VAL A 80 30.68 -2.64 -4.26
CA VAL A 80 30.97 -2.39 -2.84
C VAL A 80 31.90 -1.20 -2.69
N PHE A 81 32.99 -1.19 -3.47
CA PHE A 81 33.99 -0.13 -3.53
C PHE A 81 34.06 0.48 -4.93
N SER A 82 34.58 1.70 -5.04
CA SER A 82 34.90 2.29 -6.34
C SER A 82 36.15 1.62 -6.95
N ALA A 83 36.30 1.71 -8.27
CA ALA A 83 37.46 1.17 -8.97
C ALA A 83 38.80 1.75 -8.45
N GLU A 84 38.80 3.01 -7.99
CA GLU A 84 39.95 3.65 -7.35
C GLU A 84 40.31 2.95 -6.02
N LEU A 85 39.32 2.74 -5.15
CA LEU A 85 39.52 2.10 -3.86
C LEU A 85 39.97 0.65 -4.01
N ASP A 86 39.41 -0.09 -4.96
CA ASP A 86 39.84 -1.46 -5.27
C ASP A 86 41.31 -1.50 -5.73
N ALA A 87 41.73 -0.57 -6.57
CA ALA A 87 43.12 -0.47 -7.00
C ALA A 87 44.06 -0.18 -5.83
N ARG A 88 43.65 0.69 -4.90
CA ARG A 88 44.41 1.03 -3.69
C ARG A 88 44.48 -0.12 -2.69
N LEU A 89 43.39 -0.87 -2.49
CA LEU A 89 43.37 -2.10 -1.69
C LEU A 89 44.35 -3.15 -2.23
N LYS A 90 44.38 -3.36 -3.56
CA LYS A 90 45.33 -4.27 -4.22
C LYS A 90 46.78 -3.86 -3.99
N LYS A 91 47.05 -2.55 -3.96
CA LYS A 91 48.38 -1.98 -3.65
C LYS A 91 48.72 -1.98 -2.15
N ARG A 92 47.81 -2.39 -1.27
CA ARG A 92 47.97 -2.39 0.20
C ARG A 92 48.27 -0.98 0.73
N ASP A 93 47.57 0.02 0.20
CA ASP A 93 47.60 1.39 0.70
C ASP A 93 47.06 1.44 2.16
N LEU A 94 47.86 1.98 3.08
CA LEU A 94 47.55 2.16 4.50
C LEU A 94 47.57 3.64 4.90
N SER A 95 47.38 4.55 3.94
CA SER A 95 47.21 5.97 4.19
C SER A 95 45.95 6.24 5.04
N VAL A 96 46.00 7.34 5.79
CA VAL A 96 44.85 7.77 6.62
C VAL A 96 43.64 8.05 5.74
N ASP A 97 43.85 8.66 4.57
CA ASP A 97 42.80 8.88 3.56
C ASP A 97 42.12 7.57 3.13
N MET A 98 42.90 6.51 2.86
CA MET A 98 42.32 5.21 2.47
C MET A 98 41.40 4.67 3.56
N ILE A 99 41.85 4.69 4.82
CA ILE A 99 41.08 4.19 5.96
C ILE A 99 39.81 5.02 6.15
N GLN A 100 39.91 6.34 6.01
CA GLN A 100 38.78 7.26 6.13
C GLN A 100 37.72 6.98 5.04
N LYS A 101 38.14 6.82 3.77
CA LYS A 101 37.21 6.50 2.67
C LYS A 101 36.47 5.18 2.89
N ILE A 102 37.16 4.14 3.41
CA ILE A 102 36.50 2.87 3.73
C ILE A 102 35.54 3.04 4.92
N ALA A 103 35.92 3.79 5.95
CA ALA A 103 35.05 4.06 7.09
C ALA A 103 33.78 4.83 6.70
N GLU A 104 33.90 5.84 5.83
CA GLU A 104 32.78 6.58 5.24
C GLU A 104 31.85 5.63 4.49
N ARG A 105 32.41 4.75 3.65
CA ARG A 105 31.64 3.74 2.93
C ARG A 105 30.89 2.80 3.89
N THR A 106 31.51 2.40 4.99
CA THR A 106 30.84 1.58 6.03
C THR A 106 29.63 2.33 6.60
N VAL A 107 29.77 3.62 6.93
CA VAL A 107 28.67 4.44 7.44
C VAL A 107 27.53 4.54 6.43
N GLU A 108 27.82 4.81 5.15
CA GLU A 108 26.81 4.85 4.09
C GLU A 108 26.01 3.54 4.00
N LEU A 109 26.69 2.40 4.09
CA LEU A 109 26.04 1.08 4.04
C LEU A 109 25.19 0.82 5.29
N ARG A 110 25.65 1.21 6.49
CA ARG A 110 24.84 1.12 7.72
C ARG A 110 23.59 1.99 7.66
N ASP A 111 23.70 3.20 7.12
CA ASP A 111 22.56 4.10 6.94
C ASP A 111 21.55 3.53 5.94
N LEU A 112 22.04 2.96 4.84
CA LEU A 112 21.18 2.29 3.86
C LEU A 112 20.46 1.09 4.46
N LYS A 113 21.15 0.29 5.28
CA LYS A 113 20.56 -0.84 6.02
C LYS A 113 19.43 -0.37 6.93
N THR A 114 19.71 0.61 7.80
CA THR A 114 18.72 1.19 8.70
C THR A 114 17.49 1.70 7.95
N LYS A 115 17.69 2.42 6.82
CA LYS A 115 16.59 2.92 5.99
C LYS A 115 15.73 1.80 5.40
N ARG A 116 16.37 0.74 4.88
CA ARG A 116 15.62 -0.40 4.29
C ARG A 116 14.88 -1.20 5.35
N GLU A 117 15.47 -1.39 6.51
CA GLU A 117 14.83 -2.07 7.65
C GLU A 117 13.60 -1.30 8.13
N ALA A 118 13.71 0.01 8.30
CA ALA A 118 12.59 0.86 8.69
C ALA A 118 11.45 0.80 7.67
N HIS A 119 11.76 0.90 6.37
CA HIS A 119 10.76 0.84 5.31
C HIS A 119 10.10 -0.54 5.21
N LEU A 120 10.86 -1.62 5.37
CA LEU A 120 10.30 -2.98 5.45
C LEU A 120 9.38 -3.13 6.66
N ALA A 121 9.76 -2.62 7.82
CA ALA A 121 8.94 -2.71 9.03
C ALA A 121 7.59 -1.97 8.85
N GLU A 122 7.61 -0.78 8.24
CA GLU A 122 6.42 -0.02 7.88
C GLU A 122 5.50 -0.81 6.94
N MET A 123 6.04 -1.31 5.81
CA MET A 123 5.27 -2.11 4.86
C MET A 123 4.70 -3.38 5.49
N HIS A 124 5.48 -4.08 6.33
CA HIS A 124 4.97 -5.24 7.07
C HIS A 124 3.82 -4.86 8.00
N GLY A 125 3.91 -3.74 8.71
CA GLY A 125 2.84 -3.21 9.54
C GLY A 125 1.55 -2.96 8.74
N GLU A 126 1.67 -2.33 7.57
CA GLU A 126 0.53 -2.09 6.68
C GLU A 126 -0.07 -3.39 6.12
N ILE A 127 0.77 -4.32 5.66
CA ILE A 127 0.35 -5.63 5.16
C ILE A 127 -0.42 -6.39 6.23
N GLN A 128 0.09 -6.43 7.47
CA GLN A 128 -0.57 -7.10 8.60
C GLN A 128 -1.91 -6.46 8.94
N ARG A 129 -2.02 -5.13 8.89
CA ARG A 129 -3.31 -4.42 9.06
C ARG A 129 -4.31 -4.83 7.97
N LEU A 130 -3.89 -4.78 6.70
CA LEU A 130 -4.75 -5.13 5.57
C LEU A 130 -5.14 -6.60 5.56
N TRP A 131 -4.27 -7.52 5.99
CA TRP A 131 -4.63 -8.93 6.13
C TRP A 131 -5.72 -9.18 7.16
N ARG A 132 -5.75 -8.40 8.26
CA ARG A 132 -6.84 -8.46 9.24
C ARG A 132 -8.14 -7.89 8.68
N GLU A 133 -8.07 -6.73 8.04
CA GLU A 133 -9.25 -6.06 7.45
C GLU A 133 -9.88 -6.84 6.29
N LEU A 134 -9.06 -7.52 5.50
CA LEU A 134 -9.50 -8.32 4.35
C LEU A 134 -9.66 -9.80 4.67
N GLU A 135 -9.53 -10.17 5.95
CA GLU A 135 -9.65 -11.55 6.43
C GLU A 135 -8.84 -12.57 5.60
N VAL A 136 -7.61 -12.19 5.21
CA VAL A 136 -6.76 -13.05 4.37
C VAL A 136 -6.42 -14.34 5.11
N PRO A 137 -6.61 -15.54 4.52
CA PRO A 137 -6.36 -16.81 5.19
C PRO A 137 -4.92 -16.99 5.65
N GLU A 138 -4.71 -17.64 6.79
CA GLU A 138 -3.38 -17.82 7.39
C GLU A 138 -2.40 -18.54 6.44
N LYS A 139 -2.87 -19.54 5.70
CA LYS A 139 -2.08 -20.25 4.68
C LYS A 139 -1.47 -19.31 3.62
N ASP A 140 -2.18 -18.26 3.24
CA ASP A 140 -1.69 -17.29 2.25
C ASP A 140 -0.69 -16.33 2.89
N ARG A 141 -0.87 -15.98 4.17
CA ARG A 141 0.08 -15.19 4.96
C ARG A 141 1.40 -15.95 5.13
N GLU A 142 1.34 -17.22 5.51
CA GLU A 142 2.50 -18.11 5.65
C GLU A 142 3.26 -18.25 4.32
N ARG A 143 2.55 -18.47 3.21
CA ARG A 143 3.16 -18.50 1.87
C ARG A 143 3.92 -17.23 1.55
N PHE A 144 3.34 -16.07 1.84
CA PHE A 144 4.02 -14.79 1.64
C PHE A 144 5.27 -14.67 2.53
N GLN A 145 5.17 -15.02 3.81
CA GLN A 145 6.31 -14.99 4.75
C GLN A 145 7.48 -15.86 4.28
N THR A 146 7.20 -17.03 3.70
CA THR A 146 8.25 -17.91 3.14
C THR A 146 8.93 -17.34 1.90
N THR A 147 8.42 -16.25 1.32
CA THR A 147 9.03 -15.61 0.13
C THR A 147 9.96 -14.47 0.53
N ILE A 148 9.71 -13.81 1.67
CA ILE A 148 10.46 -12.65 2.13
C ILE A 148 11.68 -13.08 2.94
N HIS A 149 12.89 -12.76 2.46
CA HIS A 149 14.13 -13.08 3.16
C HIS A 149 15.10 -11.89 3.17
N GLY A 150 15.43 -11.39 4.36
CA GLY A 150 16.39 -10.29 4.55
C GLY A 150 15.91 -8.93 3.98
N ILE A 151 16.86 -8.03 3.76
CA ILE A 151 16.62 -6.60 3.44
C ILE A 151 17.04 -6.20 2.02
N GLY A 152 17.16 -7.20 1.16
CA GLY A 152 17.54 -7.03 -0.24
C GLY A 152 16.44 -6.40 -1.10
N LYS A 153 16.79 -6.03 -2.33
CA LYS A 153 15.85 -5.46 -3.30
C LYS A 153 14.69 -6.40 -3.61
N ALA A 154 14.93 -7.72 -3.65
CA ALA A 154 13.89 -8.70 -3.92
C ALA A 154 12.81 -8.72 -2.83
N SER A 155 13.21 -8.66 -1.56
CA SER A 155 12.28 -8.62 -0.43
C SER A 155 11.47 -7.33 -0.42
N LEU A 156 12.11 -6.18 -0.66
CA LEU A 156 11.43 -4.90 -0.82
C LEU A 156 10.38 -4.96 -1.95
N ALA A 157 10.77 -5.38 -3.14
CA ALA A 157 9.86 -5.48 -4.29
C ALA A 157 8.70 -6.45 -4.04
N SER A 158 8.94 -7.53 -3.29
CA SER A 158 7.92 -8.51 -2.93
C SER A 158 6.91 -7.93 -1.92
N CYS A 159 7.37 -7.18 -0.92
CA CYS A 159 6.51 -6.42 0.00
C CYS A 159 5.70 -5.34 -0.72
N GLU A 160 6.32 -4.55 -1.61
CA GLU A 160 5.64 -3.54 -2.42
C GLU A 160 4.54 -4.16 -3.30
N ALA A 161 4.83 -5.31 -3.92
CA ALA A 161 3.87 -6.02 -4.76
C ALA A 161 2.67 -6.54 -3.97
N GLU A 162 2.91 -7.14 -2.79
CA GLU A 162 1.85 -7.62 -1.91
C GLU A 162 1.02 -6.47 -1.33
N LEU A 163 1.67 -5.41 -0.85
CA LEU A 163 1.00 -4.22 -0.37
C LEU A 163 0.10 -3.61 -1.46
N GLY A 164 0.61 -3.46 -2.68
CA GLY A 164 -0.18 -2.98 -3.81
C GLY A 164 -1.34 -3.92 -4.19
N ARG A 165 -1.17 -5.24 -4.06
CA ARG A 165 -2.24 -6.22 -4.27
C ARG A 165 -3.34 -6.06 -3.22
N LEU A 166 -2.98 -5.95 -1.94
CA LEU A 166 -3.92 -5.78 -0.83
C LEU A 166 -4.65 -4.44 -0.90
N GLN A 167 -3.95 -3.34 -1.18
CA GLN A 167 -4.57 -2.02 -1.34
C GLN A 167 -5.60 -2.00 -2.46
N ARG A 168 -5.30 -2.65 -3.61
CA ARG A 168 -6.28 -2.83 -4.71
C ARG A 168 -7.48 -3.66 -4.29
N HIS A 169 -7.26 -4.74 -3.53
CA HIS A 169 -8.34 -5.58 -3.02
C HIS A 169 -9.23 -4.81 -2.04
N HIS A 170 -8.64 -4.11 -1.08
CA HIS A 170 -9.33 -3.27 -0.10
C HIS A 170 -10.15 -2.17 -0.77
N LYS A 171 -9.60 -1.48 -1.77
CA LYS A 171 -10.36 -0.46 -2.53
C LYS A 171 -11.57 -1.03 -3.26
N ARG A 172 -11.46 -2.27 -3.79
CA ARG A 172 -12.59 -2.94 -4.45
C ARG A 172 -13.64 -3.38 -3.43
N PHE A 173 -13.21 -3.94 -2.30
CA PHE A 173 -14.10 -4.35 -1.22
C PHE A 173 -14.91 -3.17 -0.66
N SER A 174 -14.24 -2.06 -0.29
CA SER A 174 -14.93 -0.88 0.25
C SER A 174 -15.92 -0.25 -0.75
N ALA A 175 -15.57 -0.24 -2.04
CA ALA A 175 -16.48 0.21 -3.08
C ALA A 175 -17.73 -0.69 -3.18
N ILE A 176 -17.57 -2.01 -3.09
CA ILE A 176 -18.68 -2.97 -3.09
C ILE A 176 -19.59 -2.75 -1.88
N THR A 177 -19.03 -2.61 -0.67
CA THR A 177 -19.82 -2.40 0.55
C THR A 177 -20.69 -1.16 0.45
N ILE A 178 -20.11 -0.01 0.07
CA ILE A 178 -20.85 1.24 -0.11
C ILE A 178 -21.94 1.10 -1.18
N GLN A 179 -21.61 0.46 -2.30
CA GLN A 179 -22.56 0.27 -3.40
C GLN A 179 -23.71 -0.67 -3.04
N VAL A 180 -23.43 -1.78 -2.35
CA VAL A 180 -24.48 -2.72 -1.90
C VAL A 180 -25.40 -2.03 -0.91
N THR A 181 -24.89 -1.26 0.04
CA THR A 181 -25.71 -0.48 0.98
C THR A 181 -26.64 0.48 0.23
N SER A 182 -26.13 1.24 -0.73
CA SER A 182 -26.96 2.12 -1.56
C SER A 182 -28.01 1.34 -2.38
N LEU A 183 -27.65 0.18 -2.94
CA LEU A 183 -28.60 -0.66 -3.66
C LEU A 183 -29.68 -1.24 -2.75
N ARG A 184 -29.37 -1.61 -1.51
CA ARG A 184 -30.34 -2.07 -0.50
C ARG A 184 -31.37 -0.99 -0.17
N GLU A 185 -30.94 0.26 -0.02
CA GLU A 185 -31.85 1.40 0.15
C GLU A 185 -32.77 1.58 -1.07
N VAL A 186 -32.20 1.52 -2.27
CA VAL A 186 -32.96 1.62 -3.53
C VAL A 186 -34.00 0.50 -3.63
N ILE A 187 -33.61 -0.76 -3.41
CA ILE A 187 -34.50 -1.93 -3.44
C ILE A 187 -35.63 -1.77 -2.42
N THR A 188 -35.30 -1.39 -1.18
CA THR A 188 -36.29 -1.17 -0.10
C THR A 188 -37.31 -0.12 -0.50
N LYS A 189 -36.85 1.04 -1.00
CA LYS A 189 -37.74 2.10 -1.50
C LYS A 189 -38.64 1.60 -2.63
N HIS A 190 -38.11 0.79 -3.55
CA HIS A 190 -38.92 0.25 -4.64
C HIS A 190 -39.95 -0.77 -4.16
N TRP A 191 -39.60 -1.61 -3.19
CA TRP A 191 -40.55 -2.50 -2.52
C TRP A 191 -41.68 -1.75 -1.84
N ASP A 192 -41.38 -0.66 -1.13
CA ASP A 192 -42.40 0.17 -0.47
C ASP A 192 -43.34 0.82 -1.51
N LEU A 193 -42.79 1.40 -2.58
CA LEU A 193 -43.57 1.97 -3.67
C LEU A 193 -44.47 0.93 -4.35
N LEU A 194 -43.97 -0.29 -4.54
CA LEU A 194 -44.71 -1.41 -5.13
C LEU A 194 -45.61 -2.14 -4.12
N GLY A 195 -45.63 -1.72 -2.85
CA GLY A 195 -46.46 -2.33 -1.80
C GLY A 195 -46.11 -3.77 -1.44
N TYR A 196 -44.83 -4.16 -1.53
CA TYR A 196 -44.39 -5.50 -1.12
C TYR A 196 -44.53 -5.65 0.41
N SER A 197 -45.28 -6.66 0.84
CA SER A 197 -45.35 -7.06 2.26
C SER A 197 -44.02 -7.69 2.72
N PRO A 198 -43.76 -7.81 4.03
CA PRO A 198 -42.56 -8.50 4.52
C PRO A 198 -42.39 -9.91 3.94
N ASN A 199 -43.46 -10.70 3.92
CA ASN A 199 -43.45 -12.05 3.33
C ASN A 199 -43.16 -12.04 1.82
N ALA A 200 -43.59 -11.01 1.09
CA ALA A 200 -43.28 -10.85 -0.34
C ALA A 200 -41.81 -10.46 -0.59
N ARG A 201 -41.06 -10.00 0.42
CA ARG A 201 -39.63 -9.66 0.34
C ARG A 201 -38.72 -10.85 0.66
N GLU A 202 -39.28 -11.92 1.22
CA GLU A 202 -38.54 -13.09 1.71
C GLU A 202 -37.64 -13.74 0.63
N TYR A 203 -38.07 -13.74 -0.64
CA TYR A 203 -37.29 -14.31 -1.76
C TYR A 203 -35.89 -13.69 -1.94
N PHE A 204 -35.68 -12.48 -1.40
CA PHE A 204 -34.40 -11.77 -1.49
C PHE A 204 -33.80 -11.46 -0.11
N ALA A 205 -34.40 -11.97 0.97
CA ALA A 205 -33.99 -11.66 2.35
C ALA A 205 -32.54 -12.09 2.64
N GLU A 206 -32.12 -13.26 2.13
CA GLU A 206 -30.73 -13.74 2.29
C GLU A 206 -29.70 -12.75 1.73
N MET A 207 -29.97 -12.17 0.56
CA MET A 207 -29.10 -11.18 -0.08
C MET A 207 -29.13 -9.84 0.66
N MET A 208 -30.32 -9.41 1.11
CA MET A 208 -30.47 -8.17 1.89
C MET A 208 -29.74 -8.23 3.23
N ASN A 209 -29.68 -9.41 3.85
CA ASN A 209 -29.12 -9.60 5.18
C ASN A 209 -27.67 -10.13 5.17
N THR A 210 -27.03 -10.24 3.99
CA THR A 210 -25.62 -10.63 3.90
C THR A 210 -24.74 -9.63 4.66
N ALA A 211 -23.89 -10.12 5.58
CA ALA A 211 -22.98 -9.27 6.35
C ALA A 211 -21.93 -8.58 5.46
N ASP A 212 -21.41 -7.44 5.90
CA ASP A 212 -20.41 -6.68 5.14
C ASP A 212 -19.15 -7.51 4.84
N SER A 213 -18.74 -8.38 5.76
CA SER A 213 -17.63 -9.33 5.61
C SER A 213 -17.85 -10.34 4.48
N ASP A 214 -19.11 -10.71 4.22
CA ASP A 214 -19.48 -11.71 3.23
C ASP A 214 -19.84 -11.09 1.86
N LEU A 215 -19.71 -9.77 1.73
CA LEU A 215 -20.02 -9.07 0.48
C LEU A 215 -19.01 -9.44 -0.60
N SER A 216 -19.52 -10.15 -1.60
CA SER A 216 -18.78 -10.52 -2.80
C SER A 216 -19.32 -9.81 -4.04
N TYR A 217 -18.57 -9.88 -5.13
CA TYR A 217 -19.03 -9.39 -6.43
C TYR A 217 -20.35 -10.03 -6.87
N LYS A 218 -20.59 -11.31 -6.52
CA LYS A 218 -21.86 -12.00 -6.79
C LYS A 218 -23.03 -11.32 -6.07
N VAL A 219 -22.85 -10.99 -4.79
CA VAL A 219 -23.88 -10.30 -3.98
C VAL A 219 -24.19 -8.93 -4.59
N PHE A 220 -23.16 -8.16 -4.92
CA PHE A 220 -23.32 -6.88 -5.61
C PHE A 220 -24.13 -7.00 -6.91
N ARG A 221 -23.78 -7.93 -7.79
CA ARG A 221 -24.49 -8.13 -9.07
C ARG A 221 -25.95 -8.57 -8.89
N SER A 222 -26.23 -9.37 -7.86
CA SER A 222 -27.61 -9.74 -7.52
C SER A 222 -28.44 -8.51 -7.12
N HIS A 223 -27.88 -7.61 -6.29
CA HIS A 223 -28.56 -6.36 -5.89
C HIS A 223 -28.78 -5.43 -7.09
N GLU A 224 -27.79 -5.28 -7.98
CA GLU A 224 -27.92 -4.46 -9.18
C GLU A 224 -29.04 -4.97 -10.11
N LYS A 225 -29.09 -6.29 -10.32
CA LYS A 225 -30.13 -6.94 -11.13
C LYS A 225 -31.51 -6.76 -10.52
N GLU A 226 -31.62 -6.87 -9.19
CA GLU A 226 -32.90 -6.73 -8.51
C GLU A 226 -33.41 -5.29 -8.52
N ALA A 227 -32.54 -4.32 -8.24
CA ALA A 227 -32.87 -2.90 -8.36
C ALA A 227 -33.39 -2.56 -9.77
N GLU A 228 -32.71 -3.05 -10.83
CA GLU A 228 -33.14 -2.80 -12.20
C GLU A 228 -34.42 -3.57 -12.59
N ARG A 229 -34.68 -4.74 -11.99
CA ARG A 229 -35.96 -5.46 -12.14
C ARG A 229 -37.11 -4.65 -11.56
N LEU A 230 -36.96 -4.18 -10.32
CA LEU A 230 -37.98 -3.38 -9.63
C LEU A 230 -38.21 -2.03 -10.32
N LYS A 231 -37.14 -1.38 -10.80
CA LYS A 231 -37.23 -0.13 -11.56
C LYS A 231 -38.01 -0.31 -12.86
N ARG A 232 -37.80 -1.41 -13.60
CA ARG A 232 -38.60 -1.74 -14.79
C ARG A 232 -40.07 -1.97 -14.45
N HIS A 233 -40.35 -2.61 -13.32
CA HIS A 233 -41.73 -2.80 -12.86
C HIS A 233 -42.42 -1.46 -12.56
N LEU A 234 -41.76 -0.57 -11.81
CA LEU A 234 -42.24 0.79 -11.55
C LEU A 234 -42.45 1.59 -12.85
N PHE A 235 -41.53 1.47 -13.81
CA PHE A 235 -41.67 2.14 -15.10
C PHE A 235 -42.90 1.64 -15.86
N GLY A 236 -43.17 0.33 -15.85
CA GLY A 236 -44.39 -0.24 -16.43
C GLY A 236 -45.67 0.28 -15.76
N MET A 237 -45.63 0.52 -14.46
CA MET A 237 -46.76 1.08 -13.69
C MET A 237 -46.91 2.60 -13.82
N ARG A 238 -45.94 3.32 -14.43
CA ARG A 238 -45.88 4.79 -14.45
C ARG A 238 -47.16 5.47 -14.94
N ILE A 239 -47.84 4.85 -15.91
CA ILE A 239 -49.10 5.39 -16.42
C ILE A 239 -50.17 5.33 -15.32
N LEU A 240 -50.34 4.18 -14.67
CA LEU A 240 -51.31 3.98 -13.59
C LEU A 240 -51.01 4.88 -12.39
N THR A 241 -49.74 4.98 -11.98
CA THR A 241 -49.36 5.82 -10.84
C THR A 241 -49.63 7.30 -11.10
N ASN A 242 -49.49 7.79 -12.34
CA ASN A 242 -49.91 9.17 -12.69
C ASN A 242 -51.42 9.40 -12.52
N TYR A 243 -52.25 8.38 -12.78
CA TYR A 243 -53.69 8.46 -12.55
C TYR A 243 -54.02 8.39 -11.05
N VAL A 244 -53.32 7.55 -10.28
CA VAL A 244 -53.42 7.53 -8.81
C VAL A 244 -53.09 8.91 -8.24
N ILE A 245 -51.95 9.50 -8.59
CA ILE A 245 -51.53 10.82 -8.11
C ILE A 245 -52.60 11.87 -8.41
N LYS A 246 -53.09 11.95 -9.66
CA LYS A 246 -54.14 12.91 -10.03
C LYS A 246 -55.44 12.70 -9.26
N ARG A 247 -55.82 11.44 -8.99
CA ARG A 247 -57.03 11.10 -8.24
C ARG A 247 -56.88 11.47 -6.76
N GLU A 248 -55.76 11.13 -6.14
CA GLU A 248 -55.46 11.46 -4.75
C GLU A 248 -55.31 12.98 -4.55
N ASP A 249 -54.67 13.71 -5.47
CA ASP A 249 -54.55 15.17 -5.40
C ASP A 249 -55.92 15.86 -5.34
N ILE A 250 -56.89 15.38 -6.12
CA ILE A 250 -58.26 15.94 -6.11
C ILE A 250 -59.01 15.49 -4.85
N ALA A 251 -58.83 14.25 -4.41
CA ALA A 251 -59.44 13.73 -3.18
C ALA A 251 -58.93 14.47 -1.93
N GLN A 252 -57.63 14.74 -1.86
CA GLN A 252 -57.01 15.52 -0.80
C GLN A 252 -57.48 16.97 -0.83
N ALA A 253 -57.52 17.61 -2.00
CA ALA A 253 -58.05 18.97 -2.13
C ALA A 253 -59.52 19.09 -1.69
N ARG A 254 -60.34 18.04 -1.91
CA ARG A 254 -61.70 17.96 -1.37
C ARG A 254 -61.70 17.87 0.16
N ALA A 255 -60.82 17.05 0.74
CA ALA A 255 -60.75 16.87 2.19
C ALA A 255 -60.29 18.14 2.91
N ASP A 256 -59.33 18.87 2.33
CA ASP A 256 -58.75 20.07 2.93
C ASP A 256 -59.66 21.30 2.83
N ASN A 257 -60.63 21.31 1.89
CA ASN A 257 -61.51 22.45 1.64
C ASN A 257 -62.97 22.11 1.93
N ALA A 258 -63.39 22.36 3.17
CA ALA A 258 -64.77 22.13 3.62
C ALA A 258 -65.83 22.91 2.81
N VAL A 259 -65.45 24.08 2.27
CA VAL A 259 -66.26 24.86 1.33
C VAL A 259 -65.42 25.11 0.07
N PRO A 260 -65.51 24.23 -0.95
CA PRO A 260 -64.74 24.38 -2.17
C PRO A 260 -65.21 25.58 -2.99
N ASP A 261 -64.27 26.30 -3.61
CA ASP A 261 -64.60 27.30 -4.65
C ASP A 261 -65.22 26.62 -5.88
N GLU A 262 -65.86 27.40 -6.76
CA GLU A 262 -66.57 26.86 -7.93
C GLU A 262 -65.64 26.05 -8.85
N LYS A 263 -64.37 26.45 -8.96
CA LYS A 263 -63.36 25.76 -9.79
C LYS A 263 -63.00 24.39 -9.22
N LEU A 264 -62.78 24.29 -7.91
CA LEU A 264 -62.48 23.05 -7.21
C LEU A 264 -63.71 22.15 -7.17
N ARG A 265 -64.91 22.72 -6.99
CA ARG A 265 -66.17 21.99 -7.06
C ARG A 265 -66.35 21.31 -8.42
N VAL A 266 -66.12 22.01 -9.53
CA VAL A 266 -66.15 21.40 -10.87
C VAL A 266 -65.11 20.28 -11.01
N ARG A 267 -63.90 20.44 -10.46
CA ARG A 267 -62.87 19.38 -10.46
C ARG A 267 -63.30 18.16 -9.65
N ILE A 268 -63.91 18.37 -8.48
CA ILE A 268 -64.40 17.29 -7.61
C ILE A 268 -65.57 16.57 -8.28
N ASP A 269 -66.54 17.30 -8.84
CA ASP A 269 -67.76 16.70 -9.38
C ASP A 269 -67.52 16.01 -10.72
N ARG A 270 -66.57 16.50 -11.53
CA ARG A 270 -66.29 15.98 -12.88
C ARG A 270 -65.02 15.16 -12.96
N ASP A 271 -63.90 15.72 -12.53
CA ASP A 271 -62.59 15.12 -12.80
C ASP A 271 -62.29 13.96 -11.83
N LEU A 272 -62.73 14.02 -10.57
CA LEU A 272 -62.53 12.93 -9.61
C LEU A 272 -63.24 11.63 -10.02
N PRO A 273 -64.55 11.60 -10.37
CA PRO A 273 -65.20 10.39 -10.88
C PRO A 273 -64.57 9.91 -12.20
N ARG A 274 -64.21 10.84 -13.10
CA ARG A 274 -63.56 10.51 -14.37
C ARG A 274 -62.22 9.80 -14.15
N TYR A 275 -61.35 10.35 -13.31
CA TYR A 275 -60.04 9.74 -13.03
C TYR A 275 -60.17 8.43 -12.26
N THR A 276 -61.15 8.31 -11.36
CA THR A 276 -61.45 7.05 -10.65
C THR A 276 -61.88 5.96 -11.64
N ALA A 277 -62.81 6.25 -12.55
CA ALA A 277 -63.26 5.28 -13.55
C ALA A 277 -62.13 4.83 -14.49
N ILE A 278 -61.34 5.78 -15.01
CA ILE A 278 -60.19 5.46 -15.88
C ILE A 278 -59.14 4.64 -15.13
N LEU A 279 -58.88 4.98 -13.85
CA LEU A 279 -57.91 4.26 -13.04
C LEU A 279 -58.35 2.81 -12.83
N ASN A 280 -59.60 2.57 -12.43
CA ASN A 280 -60.11 1.22 -12.16
C ASN A 280 -60.07 0.34 -13.42
N GLU A 281 -60.51 0.87 -14.57
CA GLU A 281 -60.44 0.15 -15.85
C GLU A 281 -59.00 -0.26 -16.22
N ARG A 282 -58.05 0.68 -16.06
CA ARG A 282 -56.65 0.43 -16.39
C ARG A 282 -55.96 -0.49 -15.38
N ILE A 283 -56.30 -0.39 -14.10
CA ILE A 283 -55.83 -1.30 -13.06
C ILE A 283 -56.32 -2.72 -13.39
N GLU A 284 -57.61 -2.91 -13.67
CA GLU A 284 -58.16 -4.23 -13.99
C GLU A 284 -57.46 -4.84 -15.22
N LYS A 285 -57.26 -4.04 -16.28
CA LYS A 285 -56.52 -4.48 -17.47
C LYS A 285 -55.08 -4.89 -17.13
N TRP A 286 -54.36 -4.05 -16.39
CA TRP A 286 -52.98 -4.32 -16.00
C TRP A 286 -52.85 -5.55 -15.11
N GLN A 287 -53.77 -5.74 -14.16
CA GLN A 287 -53.79 -6.92 -13.29
C GLN A 287 -54.08 -8.20 -14.08
N LYS A 288 -54.96 -8.15 -15.09
CA LYS A 288 -55.19 -9.28 -16.01
C LYS A 288 -53.96 -9.59 -16.86
N GLU A 289 -53.26 -8.58 -17.36
CA GLU A 289 -52.06 -8.75 -18.19
C GLU A 289 -50.85 -9.28 -17.39
N THR A 290 -50.70 -8.83 -16.15
CA THR A 290 -49.52 -9.15 -15.32
C THR A 290 -49.76 -10.30 -14.33
N GLY A 291 -51.03 -10.60 -14.01
CA GLY A 291 -51.41 -11.53 -12.94
C GLY A 291 -51.10 -11.01 -11.54
N LEU A 292 -50.70 -9.75 -11.39
CA LEU A 292 -50.30 -9.14 -10.13
C LEU A 292 -51.39 -8.21 -9.57
N VAL A 293 -51.40 -8.01 -8.26
CA VAL A 293 -52.25 -7.00 -7.62
C VAL A 293 -51.61 -5.63 -7.76
N PHE A 294 -52.38 -4.62 -8.18
CA PHE A 294 -51.86 -3.27 -8.29
C PHE A 294 -51.78 -2.62 -6.89
N CYS A 295 -50.56 -2.30 -6.49
CA CYS A 295 -50.27 -1.61 -5.24
C CYS A 295 -49.41 -0.38 -5.52
N TRP A 296 -49.69 0.73 -4.85
CA TRP A 296 -48.88 1.93 -4.90
C TRP A 296 -48.74 2.54 -3.49
N ASN A 297 -47.52 2.89 -3.09
CA ASN A 297 -47.22 3.40 -1.74
C ASN A 297 -47.77 2.51 -0.61
N GLY A 298 -47.75 1.19 -0.80
CA GLY A 298 -48.31 0.25 0.19
C GLY A 298 -49.84 0.15 0.23
N ILE A 299 -50.56 0.84 -0.66
CA ILE A 299 -52.02 0.83 -0.73
C ILE A 299 -52.45 0.01 -1.95
N VAL A 300 -53.35 -0.96 -1.72
CA VAL A 300 -54.03 -1.68 -2.80
C VAL A 300 -55.12 -0.78 -3.36
N HIS A 301 -55.07 -0.48 -4.67
CA HIS A 301 -56.11 0.29 -5.33
C HIS A 301 -57.03 -0.67 -6.10
N VAL A 302 -58.34 -0.58 -5.85
CA VAL A 302 -59.40 -1.43 -6.42
C VAL A 302 -60.46 -0.57 -7.09
#